data_AF-D3PTE0-F1
#
_entry.id   AF-D3PTE0-F1
#
_cell.length_a   1.000
_cell.length_b   1.000
_cell.length_c   1.000
_cell.angle_alpha   90.00
_cell.angle_beta   90.00
_cell.angle_gamma   90.00
#
_symmetry.space_group_name_H-M   'P 1'
#
loop_
_entity.id
_entity.type
_entity.pdbx_description
1 polymer ?
#
loop_
_entity_poly.entity_id
_entity_poly.type
_entity_poly.pdbx_seq_one_letter_code
_entity_poly.pdbx_strand_id
1 'polypeptide(L)'
;MAWKVRADPLRFEEAEAFLRQKVPLTQEEYRSLTLQEAQQAFTVAGVAQLDLIHEILQSLQTAIEAGTPYEEWARSIGPRLSAAWGGTKPWRLELIFRQNILGAYAAGRYEQQTDPQVRSARPYWMYDAVLDSGTTPICRGLNGVIRPADDPIWERIYPPNHFGCRAGVRSLTAREAEARGGVSPLPPGLEVPPGFARPPTARWEPDPAKYSPELWEALQGKLAERIEIGREILELRGQVSVRERDRILRGLEGLRLNRWMEQNPIRTLEITANLTNRMGDYDRLTQTIRLLYPRPDGSWADEKPLGQLRAVSTKGSSALQAAAITLVHEFGHHLYEAMREETENRLFARYIQVKKEGRFVSLRARDGVLEWFSESLAAHRFFRRDFRKFDPATSAIIQDVLARLR
;
A
#
# COMPACT_ATOMS: atom_id res chain seq x y z
N MET A 1 -12.38 4.03 -27.48
CA MET A 1 -13.09 3.31 -26.40
C MET A 1 -12.87 4.06 -25.10
N ALA A 2 -13.93 4.60 -24.51
CA ALA A 2 -13.86 5.25 -23.21
C ALA A 2 -13.36 4.23 -22.19
N TRP A 3 -12.30 4.58 -21.45
CA TRP A 3 -11.90 3.85 -20.25
C TRP A 3 -13.05 3.94 -19.24
N LYS A 4 -14.02 3.01 -19.35
CA LYS A 4 -14.82 2.63 -18.21
C LYS A 4 -13.81 1.99 -17.27
N VAL A 5 -13.58 2.60 -16.11
CA VAL A 5 -12.91 1.95 -14.98
C VAL A 5 -13.77 0.74 -14.63
N ARG A 6 -13.52 -0.37 -15.34
CA ARG A 6 -13.97 -1.68 -14.91
C ARG A 6 -13.08 -1.99 -13.73
N ALA A 7 -13.69 -2.06 -12.56
CA ALA A 7 -13.09 -2.66 -11.40
C ALA A 7 -12.80 -4.14 -11.73
N ASP A 8 -11.65 -4.40 -12.33
CA ASP A 8 -10.84 -5.54 -11.92
C ASP A 8 -9.33 -5.18 -11.89
N PRO A 9 -8.88 -4.45 -10.84
CA PRO A 9 -7.49 -4.10 -10.53
C PRO A 9 -7.12 -4.72 -9.18
N LEU A 10 -6.78 -6.01 -9.14
CA LEU A 10 -6.49 -6.73 -7.89
C LEU A 10 -5.25 -6.14 -7.16
N ARG A 11 -5.49 -5.12 -6.31
CA ARG A 11 -4.58 -4.47 -5.35
C ARG A 11 -3.32 -3.83 -5.97
N PHE A 12 -3.42 -2.55 -6.29
CA PHE A 12 -2.28 -1.75 -6.73
C PHE A 12 -1.50 -1.19 -5.53
N GLU A 13 -0.71 -2.06 -4.90
CA GLU A 13 0.03 -1.79 -3.64
C GLU A 13 0.88 -0.51 -3.71
N GLU A 14 1.43 -0.19 -4.88
CA GLU A 14 2.20 1.04 -5.09
C GLU A 14 1.36 2.31 -4.97
N ALA A 15 0.12 2.32 -5.46
CA ALA A 15 -0.78 3.46 -5.28
C ALA A 15 -1.25 3.61 -3.84
N GLU A 16 -1.50 2.50 -3.16
CA GLU A 16 -1.80 2.53 -1.74
C GLU A 16 -0.60 3.10 -0.95
N ALA A 17 0.61 2.62 -1.24
CA ALA A 17 1.85 3.10 -0.61
C ALA A 17 2.05 4.60 -0.83
N PHE A 18 1.73 5.11 -2.03
CA PHE A 18 1.79 6.54 -2.32
C PHE A 18 0.82 7.35 -1.45
N LEU A 19 -0.44 6.92 -1.31
CA LEU A 19 -1.39 7.63 -0.43
C LEU A 19 -1.06 7.50 1.06
N ARG A 20 -0.44 6.40 1.48
CA ARG A 20 0.01 6.23 2.88
C ARG A 20 1.13 7.17 3.28
N GLN A 21 1.96 7.58 2.32
CA GLN A 21 3.03 8.55 2.57
C GLN A 21 2.51 9.99 2.75
N LYS A 22 1.25 10.25 2.40
CA LYS A 22 0.69 11.59 2.47
C LYS A 22 0.43 12.03 3.91
N VAL A 23 0.82 13.25 4.23
CA VAL A 23 0.60 13.91 5.52
C VAL A 23 -0.64 14.79 5.41
N PRO A 24 -1.76 14.47 6.10
CA PRO A 24 -2.92 15.34 6.08
C PRO A 24 -2.62 16.62 6.84
N LEU A 25 -2.92 17.77 6.22
CA LEU A 25 -2.69 19.12 6.73
C LEU A 25 -3.90 20.01 6.47
N THR A 26 -4.10 21.00 7.32
CA THR A 26 -5.08 22.07 7.11
C THR A 26 -4.72 22.91 5.89
N GLN A 27 -5.68 23.69 5.39
CA GLN A 27 -5.46 24.53 4.23
C GLN A 27 -4.46 25.67 4.50
N GLU A 28 -4.38 26.16 5.73
CA GLU A 28 -3.42 27.19 6.13
C GLU A 28 -1.99 26.64 6.12
N GLU A 29 -1.76 25.50 6.76
CA GLU A 29 -0.48 24.79 6.77
C GLU A 29 -0.05 24.41 5.34
N TYR A 30 -0.97 23.93 4.50
CA TYR A 30 -0.64 23.58 3.12
C TYR A 30 -0.13 24.79 2.31
N ARG A 31 -0.64 26.00 2.58
CA ARG A 31 -0.27 27.22 1.84
C ARG A 31 1.11 27.75 2.20
N SER A 32 1.65 27.41 3.38
CA SER A 32 3.01 27.80 3.76
C SER A 32 4.09 26.88 3.18
N LEU A 33 3.70 25.75 2.56
CA LEU A 33 4.63 24.79 2.00
C LEU A 33 5.27 25.25 0.70
N THR A 34 6.53 24.85 0.52
CA THR A 34 7.18 24.85 -0.79
C THR A 34 6.52 23.84 -1.74
N LEU A 35 6.77 24.00 -3.04
CA LEU A 35 6.27 23.05 -4.05
C LEU A 35 6.73 21.60 -3.82
N GLN A 36 7.87 21.39 -3.15
CA GLN A 36 8.37 20.05 -2.86
C GLN A 36 7.65 19.43 -1.65
N GLU A 37 7.42 20.20 -0.60
CA GLU A 37 6.69 19.74 0.60
C GLU A 37 5.22 19.48 0.29
N ALA A 38 4.60 20.30 -0.57
CA ALA A 38 3.23 20.11 -1.03
C ALA A 38 3.02 18.75 -1.73
N GLN A 39 4.07 18.13 -2.28
CA GLN A 39 3.98 16.79 -2.86
C GLN A 39 3.73 15.69 -1.82
N GLN A 40 4.00 15.95 -0.55
CA GLN A 40 3.84 14.97 0.53
C GLN A 40 2.64 15.32 1.40
N ALA A 41 2.12 16.53 1.29
CA ALA A 41 0.91 16.93 1.98
C ALA A 41 -0.36 16.41 1.28
N PHE A 42 -1.40 16.20 2.06
CA PHE A 42 -2.76 16.01 1.62
C PHE A 42 -3.64 17.06 2.29
N THR A 43 -4.42 17.80 1.51
CA THR A 43 -5.39 18.75 2.05
C THR A 43 -6.64 18.72 1.20
N VAL A 44 -7.75 19.14 1.79
CA VAL A 44 -9.02 19.31 1.09
C VAL A 44 -9.46 20.75 1.32
N ALA A 45 -9.50 21.53 0.24
CA ALA A 45 -9.93 22.92 0.33
C ALA A 45 -11.29 23.02 1.03
N GLY A 46 -11.51 24.09 1.80
CA GLY A 46 -12.79 24.32 2.50
C GLY A 46 -13.13 23.30 3.58
N VAL A 47 -12.18 22.44 3.97
CA VAL A 47 -12.26 21.61 5.16
C VAL A 47 -11.22 22.15 6.14
N ALA A 48 -11.68 22.71 7.26
CA ALA A 48 -10.79 23.28 8.28
C ALA A 48 -10.37 22.24 9.34
N GLN A 49 -11.21 21.23 9.59
CA GLN A 49 -10.98 20.23 10.61
C GLN A 49 -9.96 19.19 10.13
N LEU A 50 -8.80 19.13 10.78
CA LEU A 50 -7.72 18.20 10.46
C LEU A 50 -8.17 16.74 10.53
N ASP A 51 -9.01 16.39 11.51
CA ASP A 51 -9.57 15.05 11.66
C ASP A 51 -10.40 14.62 10.44
N LEU A 52 -11.20 15.54 9.87
CA LEU A 52 -11.97 15.26 8.67
C LEU A 52 -11.06 15.12 7.44
N ILE A 53 -9.98 15.90 7.34
CA ILE A 53 -8.97 15.73 6.28
C ILE A 53 -8.31 14.35 6.39
N HIS A 54 -7.97 13.93 7.61
CA HIS A 54 -7.41 12.61 7.87
C HIS A 54 -8.37 11.48 7.51
N GLU A 55 -9.64 11.60 7.91
CA GLU A 55 -10.69 10.63 7.58
C GLU A 55 -10.86 10.48 6.05
N ILE A 56 -10.83 11.59 5.31
CA ILE A 56 -10.90 11.55 3.84
C ILE A 56 -9.70 10.79 3.28
N LEU A 57 -8.47 11.08 3.74
CA LEU A 57 -7.28 10.37 3.29
C LEU A 57 -7.37 8.86 3.58
N GLN A 58 -7.78 8.47 4.79
CA GLN A 58 -8.00 7.06 5.16
C GLN A 58 -9.08 6.39 4.30
N SER A 59 -10.17 7.10 4.01
CA SER A 59 -11.25 6.58 3.16
C SER A 59 -10.78 6.32 1.72
N LEU A 60 -9.88 7.16 1.20
CA LEU A 60 -9.28 6.99 -0.13
C LEU A 60 -8.29 5.82 -0.15
N GLN A 61 -7.45 5.67 0.89
CA GLN A 61 -6.56 4.52 1.06
C GLN A 61 -7.37 3.21 1.07
N THR A 62 -8.44 3.18 1.87
CA THR A 62 -9.36 2.03 1.94
C THR A 62 -10.02 1.75 0.60
N ALA A 63 -10.41 2.80 -0.14
CA ALA A 63 -11.02 2.66 -1.46
C ALA A 63 -10.06 2.02 -2.48
N ILE A 64 -8.77 2.36 -2.45
CA ILE A 64 -7.75 1.71 -3.29
C ILE A 64 -7.58 0.24 -2.88
N GLU A 65 -7.45 -0.03 -1.57
CA GLU A 65 -7.22 -1.38 -1.05
C GLU A 65 -8.39 -2.32 -1.36
N ALA A 66 -9.62 -1.84 -1.19
CA ALA A 66 -10.84 -2.62 -1.36
C ALA A 66 -11.41 -2.59 -2.78
N GLY A 67 -10.89 -1.74 -3.66
CA GLY A 67 -11.45 -1.51 -5.00
C GLY A 67 -12.82 -0.84 -4.97
N THR A 68 -13.07 0.03 -3.99
CA THR A 68 -14.36 0.68 -3.76
C THR A 68 -14.71 1.64 -4.91
N PRO A 69 -15.88 1.49 -5.58
CA PRO A 69 -16.34 2.43 -6.59
C PRO A 69 -16.65 3.82 -6.03
N TYR A 70 -16.62 4.84 -6.88
CA TYR A 70 -16.90 6.24 -6.50
C TYR A 70 -18.24 6.40 -5.79
N GLU A 71 -19.30 5.76 -6.29
CA GLU A 71 -20.65 5.88 -5.76
C GLU A 71 -20.77 5.33 -4.34
N GLU A 72 -19.96 4.32 -4.01
CA GLU A 72 -19.89 3.76 -2.66
C GLU A 72 -19.05 4.62 -1.73
N TRP A 73 -17.89 5.07 -2.20
CA TRP A 73 -17.05 6.00 -1.45
C TRP A 73 -17.78 7.31 -1.12
N ALA A 74 -18.47 7.90 -2.11
CA ALA A 74 -19.23 9.13 -1.96
C ALA A 74 -20.39 8.99 -0.97
N ARG A 75 -21.05 7.83 -0.90
CA ARG A 75 -22.07 7.55 0.13
C ARG A 75 -21.49 7.51 1.53
N SER A 76 -20.25 7.06 1.69
CA SER A 76 -19.60 6.92 3.00
C SER A 76 -19.16 8.27 3.59
N ILE A 77 -18.45 9.10 2.81
CA ILE A 77 -17.83 10.34 3.31
C ILE A 77 -18.60 11.61 2.92
N GLY A 78 -19.46 11.51 1.89
CA GLY A 78 -20.21 12.62 1.33
C GLY A 78 -21.01 13.43 2.35
N PRO A 79 -21.77 12.81 3.28
CA PRO A 79 -22.51 13.55 4.30
C PRO A 79 -21.63 14.45 5.18
N ARG A 80 -20.44 13.97 5.59
CA ARG A 80 -19.50 14.74 6.41
C ARG A 80 -18.91 15.93 5.64
N LEU A 81 -18.53 15.69 4.39
CA LEU A 81 -18.02 16.74 3.51
C LEU A 81 -19.08 17.79 3.16
N SER A 82 -20.33 17.37 2.95
CA SER A 82 -21.46 18.28 2.76
C SER A 82 -21.67 19.16 3.99
N ALA A 83 -21.59 18.60 5.20
CA ALA A 83 -21.68 19.38 6.44
C ALA A 83 -20.54 20.41 6.55
N ALA A 84 -19.29 19.99 6.27
CA ALA A 84 -18.13 20.89 6.29
C ALA A 84 -18.22 22.04 5.26
N TRP A 85 -18.87 21.80 4.13
CA TRP A 85 -19.02 22.81 3.07
C TRP A 85 -20.30 23.64 3.15
N GLY A 86 -21.16 23.39 4.14
CA GLY A 86 -22.49 24.03 4.25
C GLY A 86 -23.46 23.64 3.14
N GLY A 87 -23.30 22.44 2.55
CA GLY A 87 -24.18 21.92 1.50
C GLY A 87 -23.50 20.91 0.58
N THR A 88 -24.33 20.17 -0.17
CA THR A 88 -23.86 19.13 -1.10
C THR A 88 -23.15 19.75 -2.30
N LYS A 89 -21.91 19.31 -2.56
CA LYS A 89 -21.11 19.73 -3.73
C LYS A 89 -20.63 18.50 -4.52
N PRO A 90 -21.49 17.87 -5.35
CA PRO A 90 -21.18 16.59 -5.99
C PRO A 90 -19.92 16.62 -6.87
N TRP A 91 -19.74 17.69 -7.64
CA TRP A 91 -18.57 17.89 -8.49
C TRP A 91 -17.25 17.93 -7.69
N ARG A 92 -17.31 18.41 -6.44
CA ARG A 92 -16.14 18.51 -5.56
C ARG A 92 -15.78 17.16 -4.95
N LEU A 93 -16.79 16.37 -4.55
CA LEU A 93 -16.60 14.98 -4.11
C LEU A 93 -15.95 14.15 -5.21
N GLU A 94 -16.48 14.24 -6.43
CA GLU A 94 -15.94 13.51 -7.57
C GLU A 94 -14.51 13.92 -7.89
N LEU A 95 -14.21 15.21 -7.85
CA LEU A 95 -12.86 15.71 -8.08
C LEU A 95 -11.87 15.19 -7.03
N ILE A 96 -12.22 15.21 -5.74
CA ILE A 96 -11.38 14.69 -4.66
C ILE A 96 -11.06 13.21 -4.92
N PHE A 97 -12.08 12.40 -5.19
CA PHE A 97 -11.89 10.97 -5.44
C PHE A 97 -11.02 10.74 -6.67
N ARG A 98 -11.42 11.28 -7.83
CA ARG A 98 -10.72 11.04 -9.10
C ARG A 98 -9.28 11.53 -9.05
N GLN A 99 -9.02 12.73 -8.52
CA GLN A 99 -7.67 13.30 -8.48
C GLN A 99 -6.72 12.44 -7.65
N ASN A 100 -7.16 11.99 -6.46
CA ASN A 100 -6.31 11.22 -5.57
C ASN A 100 -6.11 9.79 -6.05
N ILE A 101 -7.17 9.14 -6.55
CA ILE A 101 -7.08 7.78 -7.09
C ILE A 101 -6.20 7.78 -8.35
N LEU A 102 -6.46 8.64 -9.33
CA LEU A 102 -5.65 8.68 -10.56
C LEU A 102 -4.20 9.09 -10.28
N GLY A 103 -3.97 10.04 -9.37
CA GLY A 103 -2.62 10.43 -8.96
C GLY A 103 -1.86 9.28 -8.31
N ALA A 104 -2.51 8.53 -7.41
CA ALA A 104 -1.91 7.38 -6.76
C ALA A 104 -1.58 6.25 -7.76
N TYR A 105 -2.50 5.95 -8.68
CA TYR A 105 -2.23 4.99 -9.75
C TYR A 105 -1.11 5.46 -10.67
N ALA A 106 -1.05 6.74 -11.04
CA ALA A 106 0.04 7.28 -11.84
C ALA A 106 1.40 7.13 -11.13
N ALA A 107 1.45 7.41 -9.82
CA ALA A 107 2.63 7.23 -8.98
C ALA A 107 3.13 5.79 -8.99
N GLY A 108 2.23 4.83 -8.73
CA GLY A 108 2.61 3.43 -8.72
C GLY A 108 3.03 2.91 -10.10
N ARG A 109 2.41 3.41 -11.18
CA ARG A 109 2.82 3.05 -12.54
C ARG A 109 4.19 3.61 -12.87
N TYR A 110 4.50 4.83 -12.44
CA TYR A 110 5.84 5.40 -12.59
C TYR A 110 6.88 4.56 -11.85
N GLU A 111 6.61 4.17 -10.60
CA GLU A 111 7.50 3.33 -9.79
C GLU A 111 7.79 1.97 -10.48
N GLN A 112 6.77 1.36 -11.10
CA GLN A 112 6.93 0.13 -11.87
C GLN A 112 7.71 0.35 -13.18
N GLN A 113 7.38 1.42 -13.92
CA GLN A 113 7.98 1.71 -15.22
C GLN A 113 9.44 2.14 -15.13
N THR A 114 9.85 2.69 -13.98
CA THR A 114 11.24 3.13 -13.73
C THR A 114 12.16 2.03 -13.23
N ASP A 115 11.63 0.85 -12.92
CA ASP A 115 12.42 -0.33 -12.57
C ASP A 115 13.45 -0.63 -13.68
N PRO A 116 14.74 -0.83 -13.36
CA PRO A 116 15.79 -1.05 -14.36
C PRO A 116 15.49 -2.23 -15.29
N GLN A 117 14.88 -3.31 -14.79
CA GLN A 117 14.54 -4.47 -15.62
C GLN A 117 13.40 -4.12 -16.59
N VAL A 118 12.40 -3.37 -16.11
CA VAL A 118 11.28 -2.90 -16.95
C VAL A 118 11.77 -1.92 -18.01
N ARG A 119 12.62 -0.95 -17.64
CA ARG A 119 13.22 0.00 -18.59
C ARG A 119 14.06 -0.69 -19.65
N SER A 120 14.85 -1.69 -19.27
CA SER A 120 15.63 -2.47 -20.23
C SER A 120 14.76 -3.22 -21.24
N ALA A 121 13.63 -3.78 -20.79
CA ALA A 121 12.71 -4.51 -21.66
C ALA A 121 11.79 -3.59 -22.48
N ARG A 122 11.46 -2.41 -21.95
CA ARG A 122 10.49 -1.45 -22.51
C ARG A 122 11.06 -0.04 -22.48
N PRO A 123 12.05 0.26 -23.35
CA PRO A 123 12.87 1.47 -23.29
C PRO A 123 12.18 2.74 -23.79
N TYR A 124 10.95 2.66 -24.29
CA TYR A 124 10.18 3.82 -24.76
C TYR A 124 8.90 3.98 -23.99
N TRP A 125 8.49 5.23 -23.78
CA TRP A 125 7.22 5.59 -23.17
C TRP A 125 6.39 6.40 -24.16
N MET A 126 5.08 6.19 -24.14
CA MET A 126 4.10 6.93 -24.93
C MET A 126 3.08 7.57 -24.02
N TYR A 127 2.85 8.86 -24.21
CA TYR A 127 1.78 9.58 -23.52
C TYR A 127 0.43 9.20 -24.13
N ASP A 128 -0.50 8.71 -23.30
CA ASP A 128 -1.81 8.20 -23.71
C ASP A 128 -2.91 9.00 -23.00
N ALA A 129 -3.64 9.83 -23.75
CA ALA A 129 -4.73 10.62 -23.23
C ALA A 129 -6.08 10.13 -23.78
N VAL A 130 -7.11 10.16 -22.92
CA VAL A 130 -8.48 10.11 -23.40
C VAL A 130 -8.75 11.38 -24.22
N LEU A 131 -9.20 11.21 -25.47
CA LEU A 131 -9.57 12.30 -26.37
C LEU A 131 -11.08 12.45 -26.45
N ASP A 132 -11.63 13.42 -25.72
CA ASP A 132 -13.03 13.83 -25.78
C ASP A 132 -13.16 15.35 -25.58
N SER A 133 -14.38 15.83 -25.34
CA SER A 133 -14.67 17.27 -25.14
C SER A 133 -14.06 17.84 -23.86
N GLY A 134 -13.73 17.00 -22.87
CA GLY A 134 -13.08 17.39 -21.62
C GLY A 134 -11.56 17.32 -21.66
N THR A 135 -10.94 16.98 -22.79
CA THR A 135 -9.49 16.90 -22.92
C THR A 135 -8.88 18.29 -23.12
N THR A 136 -8.00 18.67 -22.21
CA THR A 136 -7.26 19.94 -22.24
C THR A 136 -6.26 20.00 -23.40
N PRO A 137 -5.87 21.22 -23.84
CA PRO A 137 -4.89 21.40 -24.92
C PRO A 137 -3.56 20.67 -24.67
N ILE A 138 -3.04 20.71 -23.43
CA ILE A 138 -1.82 19.99 -23.04
C ILE A 138 -1.95 18.48 -23.27
N CYS A 139 -3.02 17.84 -22.78
CA CYS A 139 -3.20 16.40 -22.96
C CYS A 139 -3.41 16.03 -24.42
N ARG A 140 -4.10 16.88 -25.18
CA ARG A 140 -4.35 16.67 -26.61
C ARG A 140 -3.05 16.77 -27.42
N GLY A 141 -2.22 17.77 -27.13
CA GLY A 141 -0.94 17.98 -27.80
C GLY A 141 0.10 16.90 -27.45
N LEU A 142 0.04 16.35 -26.23
CA LEU A 142 0.93 15.27 -25.81
C LEU A 142 0.46 13.88 -26.25
N ASN A 143 -0.82 13.70 -26.61
CA ASN A 143 -1.34 12.38 -26.95
C ASN A 143 -0.59 11.74 -28.13
N GLY A 144 -0.03 10.56 -27.90
CA GLY A 144 0.75 9.82 -28.89
C GLY A 144 2.23 10.22 -28.95
N VAL A 145 2.69 11.21 -28.17
CA VAL A 145 4.12 11.54 -28.07
C VAL A 145 4.86 10.34 -27.51
N ILE A 146 5.84 9.83 -28.27
CA ILE A 146 6.74 8.74 -27.87
C ILE A 146 8.12 9.32 -27.60
N ARG A 147 8.71 9.02 -26.44
CA ARG A 147 10.08 9.40 -26.07
C ARG A 147 10.78 8.23 -25.37
N PRO A 148 12.13 8.19 -25.35
CA PRO A 148 12.87 7.26 -24.50
C PRO A 148 12.39 7.35 -23.03
N ALA A 149 12.42 6.23 -22.31
CA ALA A 149 11.93 6.14 -20.92
C ALA A 149 12.82 6.90 -19.90
N ASP A 150 14.04 7.25 -20.29
CA ASP A 150 15.02 8.05 -19.56
C ASP A 150 15.06 9.52 -20.01
N ASP A 151 14.19 9.93 -20.94
CA ASP A 151 14.12 11.31 -21.40
C ASP A 151 13.70 12.24 -20.25
N PRO A 152 14.49 13.29 -19.93
CA PRO A 152 14.18 14.23 -18.85
C PRO A 152 12.82 14.93 -19.02
N ILE A 153 12.22 14.95 -20.22
CA ILE A 153 10.89 15.54 -20.41
C ILE A 153 9.84 14.87 -19.53
N TRP A 154 9.98 13.57 -19.21
CA TRP A 154 9.04 12.87 -18.34
C TRP A 154 9.03 13.42 -16.92
N GLU A 155 10.09 14.11 -16.49
CA GLU A 155 10.07 14.84 -15.23
C GLU A 155 9.11 16.03 -15.25
N ARG A 156 8.64 16.45 -16.41
CA ARG A 156 7.75 17.62 -16.55
C ARG A 156 6.36 17.23 -17.03
N ILE A 157 6.24 16.18 -17.82
CA ILE A 157 4.97 15.85 -18.51
C ILE A 157 4.32 14.57 -18.01
N TYR A 158 4.94 13.82 -17.09
CA TYR A 158 4.33 12.58 -16.61
C TYR A 158 3.02 12.89 -15.87
N PRO A 159 1.86 12.32 -16.27
CA PRO A 159 0.57 12.62 -15.66
C PRO A 159 0.50 12.37 -14.14
N PRO A 160 -0.36 13.08 -13.40
CA PRO A 160 -1.37 14.04 -13.88
C PRO A 160 -0.79 15.44 -14.17
N ASN A 161 -1.25 16.07 -15.26
CA ASN A 161 -0.78 17.41 -15.68
C ASN A 161 -1.73 18.57 -15.34
N HIS A 162 -2.90 18.26 -14.78
CA HIS A 162 -3.90 19.23 -14.33
C HIS A 162 -4.97 18.52 -13.48
N PHE A 163 -5.86 19.28 -12.84
CA PHE A 163 -7.01 18.71 -12.15
C PHE A 163 -7.91 17.94 -13.12
N GLY A 164 -8.31 16.73 -12.73
CA GLY A 164 -9.14 15.86 -13.57
C GLY A 164 -8.43 15.32 -14.82
N CYS A 165 -7.10 15.32 -14.85
CA CYS A 165 -6.32 14.70 -15.92
C CYS A 165 -6.65 13.20 -16.04
N ARG A 166 -6.91 12.74 -17.26
CA ARG A 166 -7.24 11.35 -17.60
C ARG A 166 -6.21 10.76 -18.58
N ALA A 167 -4.98 11.26 -18.49
CA ALA A 167 -3.86 10.73 -19.25
C ALA A 167 -3.05 9.76 -18.40
N GLY A 168 -2.34 8.86 -19.06
CA GLY A 168 -1.36 7.97 -18.47
C GLY A 168 -0.16 7.82 -19.40
N VAL A 169 0.77 6.96 -18.99
CA VAL A 169 1.94 6.60 -19.80
C VAL A 169 1.92 5.10 -20.06
N ARG A 170 2.09 4.73 -21.33
CA ARG A 170 2.29 3.36 -21.75
C ARG A 170 3.77 3.15 -21.99
N SER A 171 4.38 2.19 -21.29
CA SER A 171 5.68 1.69 -21.71
C SER A 171 5.52 0.94 -23.03
N LEU A 172 6.59 0.86 -23.83
CA LEU A 172 6.64 0.24 -25.14
C LEU A 172 8.01 -0.44 -25.32
N THR A 173 8.01 -1.57 -26.01
CA THR A 173 9.22 -2.16 -26.59
C THR A 173 9.72 -1.32 -27.77
N ALA A 174 10.97 -1.51 -28.18
CA ALA A 174 11.53 -0.82 -29.36
C ALA A 174 10.68 -1.05 -30.61
N ARG A 175 10.30 -2.30 -30.89
CA ARG A 175 9.44 -2.68 -32.02
C ARG A 175 8.06 -2.01 -31.96
N GLU A 176 7.46 -1.92 -30.77
CA GLU A 176 6.17 -1.24 -30.60
C GLU A 176 6.27 0.27 -30.84
N ALA A 177 7.38 0.89 -30.43
CA ALA A 177 7.64 2.31 -30.68
C ALA A 177 7.87 2.58 -32.16
N GLU A 178 8.71 1.78 -32.83
CA GLU A 178 8.96 1.86 -34.28
C GLU A 178 7.67 1.71 -35.09
N ALA A 179 6.84 0.72 -34.76
CA ALA A 179 5.55 0.51 -35.42
C ALA A 179 4.57 1.69 -35.27
N ARG A 180 4.84 2.62 -34.33
CA ARG A 180 4.06 3.83 -34.07
C ARG A 180 4.75 5.10 -34.58
N GLY A 181 5.79 4.97 -35.39
CA GLY A 181 6.52 6.10 -35.96
C GLY A 181 7.75 6.53 -35.16
N GLY A 182 8.11 5.80 -34.10
CA GLY A 182 9.30 6.06 -33.30
C GLY A 182 9.21 7.32 -32.43
N VAL A 183 10.38 7.82 -32.01
CA VAL A 183 10.47 9.01 -31.16
C VAL A 183 9.84 10.21 -31.85
N SER A 184 8.88 10.84 -31.17
CA SER A 184 8.10 11.95 -31.70
C SER A 184 8.61 13.30 -31.17
N PRO A 185 8.42 14.40 -31.93
CA PRO A 185 8.68 15.74 -31.42
C PRO A 185 7.65 16.13 -30.34
N LEU A 186 8.05 17.05 -29.46
CA LEU A 186 7.14 17.66 -28.48
C LEU A 186 6.25 18.71 -29.17
N PRO A 187 5.01 18.92 -28.69
CA PRO A 187 4.15 19.96 -29.21
C PRO A 187 4.77 21.36 -28.98
N PRO A 188 4.68 22.29 -29.94
CA PRO A 188 5.12 23.67 -29.75
C PRO A 188 4.36 24.37 -28.61
N GLY A 189 5.06 25.20 -27.84
CA GLY A 189 4.42 25.97 -26.75
C GLY A 189 3.92 25.12 -25.58
N LEU A 190 4.51 23.94 -25.36
CA LEU A 190 4.17 23.07 -24.24
C LEU A 190 4.39 23.76 -22.89
N GLU A 191 3.30 24.12 -22.24
CA GLU A 191 3.30 24.67 -20.88
C GLU A 191 2.54 23.73 -19.94
N VAL A 192 3.21 23.32 -18.87
CA VAL A 192 2.61 22.49 -17.81
C VAL A 192 2.23 23.42 -16.66
N PRO A 193 0.97 23.40 -16.19
CA PRO A 193 0.54 24.23 -15.07
C PRO A 193 1.45 24.05 -13.83
N PRO A 194 1.74 25.14 -13.10
CA PRO A 194 2.47 25.07 -11.84
C PRO A 194 1.82 24.07 -10.87
N GLY A 195 2.64 23.28 -10.16
CA GLY A 195 2.18 22.23 -9.25
C GLY A 195 1.95 20.86 -9.88
N PHE A 196 1.98 20.74 -11.22
CA PHE A 196 1.82 19.46 -11.92
C PHE A 196 3.06 19.01 -12.72
N ALA A 197 4.05 19.88 -12.90
CA ALA A 197 5.22 19.64 -13.75
C ALA A 197 6.31 18.76 -13.12
N ARG A 198 5.95 17.64 -12.46
CA ARG A 198 6.86 16.71 -11.75
C ARG A 198 6.30 15.28 -11.70
N PRO A 199 7.12 14.23 -11.81
CA PRO A 199 6.63 12.87 -11.68
C PRO A 199 6.31 12.55 -10.19
N PRO A 200 5.39 11.61 -9.91
CA PRO A 200 4.83 11.46 -8.58
C PRO A 200 5.70 10.64 -7.60
N THR A 201 7.02 10.85 -7.55
CA THR A 201 7.95 9.85 -6.98
C THR A 201 9.13 10.36 -6.13
N ALA A 202 9.14 11.60 -5.65
CA ALA A 202 10.17 11.97 -4.67
C ALA A 202 9.93 11.21 -3.35
N ARG A 203 10.77 10.20 -3.05
CA ARG A 203 10.90 9.61 -1.72
C ARG A 203 11.27 10.75 -0.77
N TRP A 204 10.46 10.98 0.24
CA TRP A 204 10.62 12.10 1.16
C TRP A 204 11.21 11.62 2.48
N GLU A 205 12.33 12.23 2.84
CA GLU A 205 12.91 12.19 4.18
C GLU A 205 12.63 13.57 4.79
N PRO A 206 11.82 13.65 5.86
CA PRO A 206 11.45 14.93 6.41
C PRO A 206 12.63 15.57 7.17
N ASP A 207 12.83 16.86 6.96
CA ASP A 207 13.80 17.67 7.71
C ASP A 207 13.10 18.28 8.94
N PRO A 208 13.43 17.86 10.18
CA PRO A 208 12.78 18.35 11.39
C PRO A 208 12.82 19.88 11.53
N ALA A 209 13.86 20.52 10.99
CA ALA A 209 14.06 21.96 11.10
C ALA A 209 13.07 22.79 10.26
N LYS A 210 12.30 22.15 9.38
CA LYS A 210 11.33 22.80 8.48
C LYS A 210 9.88 22.72 8.96
N TYR A 211 9.65 22.08 10.09
CA TYR A 211 8.32 21.91 10.66
C TYR A 211 8.19 22.71 11.95
N SER A 212 6.97 23.18 12.25
CA SER A 212 6.70 23.64 13.62
C SER A 212 6.81 22.44 14.58
N PRO A 213 7.18 22.63 15.85
CA PRO A 213 7.29 21.55 16.82
C PRO A 213 6.02 20.68 16.89
N GLU A 214 4.85 21.30 16.83
CA GLU A 214 3.54 20.63 16.90
C GLU A 214 3.26 19.77 15.66
N LEU A 215 3.66 20.27 14.48
CA LEU A 215 3.48 19.57 13.22
C LEU A 215 4.50 18.46 13.03
N TRP A 216 5.71 18.63 13.57
CA TRP A 216 6.73 17.58 13.68
C TRP A 216 6.25 16.44 14.57
N GLU A 217 5.67 16.73 15.73
CA GLU A 217 5.14 15.72 16.66
C GLU A 217 3.96 14.94 16.04
N ALA A 218 3.02 15.63 15.38
CA ALA A 218 1.91 14.99 14.67
C ALA A 218 2.36 14.13 13.48
N LEU A 219 3.45 14.52 12.81
CA LEU A 219 4.09 13.76 11.75
C LEU A 219 4.84 12.54 12.32
N GLN A 220 5.56 12.70 13.42
CA GLN A 220 6.24 11.62 14.13
C GLN A 220 5.24 10.58 14.62
N GLY A 221 4.08 10.98 15.14
CA GLY A 221 3.01 10.05 15.51
C GLY A 221 2.48 9.20 14.36
N LYS A 222 2.54 9.71 13.11
CA LYS A 222 2.14 8.98 11.89
C LYS A 222 3.29 8.17 11.28
N LEU A 223 4.53 8.63 11.40
CA LEU A 223 5.73 7.87 11.05
C LEU A 223 5.97 6.72 12.03
N ALA A 224 5.56 6.87 13.29
CA ALA A 224 5.60 5.83 14.33
C ALA A 224 4.68 4.63 14.04
N GLU A 225 3.88 4.65 12.96
CA GLU A 225 3.20 3.44 12.45
C GLU A 225 4.11 2.58 11.56
N ARG A 226 5.28 3.09 11.13
CA ARG A 226 6.28 2.29 10.42
C ARG A 226 7.11 1.47 11.39
N ILE A 227 7.47 0.27 10.94
CA ILE A 227 8.43 -0.55 11.65
C ILE A 227 9.83 0.00 11.35
N GLU A 228 10.56 0.37 12.39
CA GLU A 228 11.92 0.86 12.31
C GLU A 228 12.91 -0.21 12.75
N ILE A 229 13.97 -0.38 11.94
CA ILE A 229 15.11 -1.20 12.34
C ILE A 229 15.91 -0.44 13.40
N GLY A 230 16.21 -1.09 14.51
CA GLY A 230 16.81 -0.51 15.71
C GLY A 230 15.80 -0.16 16.81
N ARG A 231 14.49 -0.23 16.53
CA ARG A 231 13.43 0.07 17.50
C ARG A 231 12.51 -1.13 17.72
N GLU A 232 11.61 -1.45 16.79
CA GLU A 232 10.72 -2.62 16.91
C GLU A 232 11.39 -3.92 16.43
N ILE A 233 12.33 -3.81 15.49
CA ILE A 233 13.21 -4.90 15.05
C ILE A 233 14.64 -4.47 15.31
N LEU A 234 15.31 -5.04 16.31
CA LEU A 234 16.61 -4.51 16.75
C LEU A 234 17.72 -4.69 15.71
N GLU A 235 17.68 -5.78 14.96
CA GLU A 235 18.67 -6.09 13.93
C GLU A 235 18.02 -6.68 12.67
N LEU A 236 18.44 -6.22 11.50
CA LEU A 236 18.11 -6.83 10.21
C LEU A 236 19.36 -7.48 9.61
N ARG A 237 19.30 -8.76 9.28
CA ARG A 237 20.34 -9.51 8.57
C ARG A 237 19.84 -9.95 7.19
N GLY A 238 20.77 -10.02 6.23
CA GLY A 238 20.47 -10.45 4.86
C GLY A 238 20.56 -9.35 3.82
N GLN A 239 20.74 -9.75 2.56
CA GLN A 239 20.82 -8.82 1.42
C GLN A 239 19.49 -8.80 0.68
N VAL A 240 18.70 -7.76 0.93
CA VAL A 240 17.51 -7.41 0.14
C VAL A 240 17.54 -5.93 -0.20
N SER A 241 16.91 -5.54 -1.30
CA SER A 241 16.80 -4.12 -1.63
C SER A 241 15.96 -3.40 -0.57
N VAL A 242 16.22 -2.11 -0.38
CA VAL A 242 15.45 -1.26 0.54
C VAL A 242 13.96 -1.32 0.22
N ARG A 243 13.60 -1.37 -1.08
CA ARG A 243 12.21 -1.46 -1.55
C ARG A 243 11.56 -2.76 -1.09
N GLU A 244 12.19 -3.90 -1.30
CA GLU A 244 11.68 -5.22 -0.90
C GLU A 244 11.54 -5.33 0.62
N ARG A 245 12.56 -4.88 1.35
CA ARG A 245 12.51 -4.79 2.83
C ARG A 245 11.28 -4.03 3.29
N ASP A 246 11.10 -2.80 2.80
CA ASP A 246 9.97 -1.96 3.19
C ASP A 246 8.64 -2.65 2.83
N ARG A 247 8.55 -3.36 1.70
CA ARG A 247 7.33 -4.12 1.33
C ARG A 247 7.05 -5.29 2.27
N ILE A 248 8.08 -6.00 2.72
CA ILE A 248 7.94 -7.12 3.67
C ILE A 248 7.48 -6.58 5.03
N LEU A 249 8.11 -5.52 5.55
CA LEU A 249 7.79 -4.93 6.86
C LEU A 249 6.37 -4.35 6.95
N ARG A 250 5.79 -3.88 5.83
CA ARG A 250 4.38 -3.48 5.74
C ARG A 250 3.38 -4.56 6.18
N GLY A 251 3.79 -5.84 6.17
CA GLY A 251 3.01 -6.91 6.76
C GLY A 251 2.67 -6.64 8.23
N LEU A 252 3.68 -6.26 9.01
CA LEU A 252 3.56 -5.97 10.45
C LEU A 252 2.91 -4.61 10.72
N GLU A 253 3.22 -3.57 9.94
CA GLU A 253 2.65 -2.23 10.10
C GLU A 253 1.11 -2.24 10.11
N GLY A 254 0.49 -3.07 9.27
CA GLY A 254 -0.98 -3.17 9.23
C GLY A 254 -1.62 -3.85 10.44
N LEU A 255 -0.84 -4.43 11.35
CA LEU A 255 -1.32 -4.87 12.66
C LEU A 255 -1.44 -3.69 13.65
N ARG A 256 -0.67 -2.62 13.42
CA ARG A 256 -0.55 -1.41 14.26
C ARG A 256 -0.09 -1.71 15.69
N LEU A 257 0.99 -2.47 15.83
CA LEU A 257 1.50 -2.92 17.14
C LEU A 257 2.83 -2.26 17.53
N ASN A 258 3.20 -1.14 16.90
CA ASN A 258 4.50 -0.49 17.07
C ASN A 258 4.85 -0.26 18.55
N ARG A 259 3.96 0.40 19.31
CA ARG A 259 4.16 0.63 20.76
C ARG A 259 4.35 -0.65 21.56
N TRP A 260 3.64 -1.71 21.21
CA TRP A 260 3.79 -3.01 21.88
C TRP A 260 5.11 -3.68 21.50
N MET A 261 5.52 -3.59 20.24
CA MET A 261 6.78 -4.11 19.74
C MET A 261 7.99 -3.34 20.27
N GLU A 262 7.86 -2.07 20.63
CA GLU A 262 8.90 -1.34 21.36
C GLU A 262 9.20 -1.98 22.72
N GLN A 263 8.16 -2.50 23.39
CA GLN A 263 8.28 -3.19 24.68
C GLN A 263 8.60 -4.67 24.51
N ASN A 264 8.26 -5.24 23.34
CA ASN A 264 8.44 -6.65 22.98
C ASN A 264 9.09 -6.74 21.59
N PRO A 265 10.37 -6.35 21.45
CA PRO A 265 10.98 -6.25 20.13
C PRO A 265 11.33 -7.61 19.56
N ILE A 266 11.30 -7.71 18.23
CA ILE A 266 11.96 -8.80 17.52
C ILE A 266 13.46 -8.50 17.58
N ARG A 267 14.27 -9.43 18.12
CA ARG A 267 15.71 -9.19 18.24
C ARG A 267 16.40 -9.18 16.88
N THR A 268 16.07 -10.14 16.03
CA THR A 268 16.67 -10.24 14.71
C THR A 268 15.63 -10.66 13.68
N LEU A 269 15.54 -9.92 12.58
CA LEU A 269 14.90 -10.35 11.35
C LEU A 269 16.00 -10.74 10.37
N GLU A 270 16.07 -12.01 9.99
CA GLU A 270 17.03 -12.54 9.02
C GLU A 270 16.29 -12.89 7.72
N ILE A 271 16.62 -12.19 6.63
CA ILE A 271 16.09 -12.48 5.31
C ILE A 271 17.15 -13.22 4.50
N THR A 272 16.89 -14.48 4.15
CA THR A 272 17.86 -15.38 3.52
C THR A 272 17.32 -15.97 2.23
N ALA A 273 18.21 -16.21 1.26
CA ALA A 273 17.89 -16.92 0.03
C ALA A 273 17.82 -18.44 0.22
N ASN A 274 18.25 -18.96 1.38
CA ASN A 274 18.24 -20.38 1.69
C ASN A 274 17.76 -20.63 3.12
N LEU A 275 16.68 -21.40 3.22
CA LEU A 275 16.11 -21.88 4.46
C LEU A 275 15.60 -23.30 4.21
N THR A 276 16.23 -24.29 4.84
CA THR A 276 16.03 -25.70 4.49
C THR A 276 14.60 -26.15 4.78
N ASN A 277 13.87 -26.55 3.73
CA ASN A 277 12.50 -27.08 3.78
C ASN A 277 11.47 -26.19 4.51
N ARG A 278 11.78 -24.90 4.70
CA ARG A 278 10.94 -23.95 5.42
C ARG A 278 10.91 -22.62 4.72
N MET A 279 9.82 -21.93 4.94
CA MET A 279 9.51 -20.66 4.31
C MET A 279 9.73 -19.47 5.25
N GLY A 280 9.61 -19.74 6.55
CA GLY A 280 9.94 -18.88 7.66
C GLY A 280 10.17 -19.77 8.89
N ASP A 281 10.78 -19.17 9.91
CA ASP A 281 11.05 -19.82 11.20
C ASP A 281 11.12 -18.76 12.29
N TYR A 282 10.53 -19.05 13.44
CA TYR A 282 10.67 -18.23 14.64
C TYR A 282 11.39 -19.01 15.74
N ASP A 283 12.51 -18.49 16.20
CA ASP A 283 13.24 -19.00 17.36
C ASP A 283 12.85 -18.23 18.61
N ARG A 284 12.09 -18.89 19.49
CA ARG A 284 11.59 -18.31 20.75
C ARG A 284 12.69 -17.91 21.74
N LEU A 285 13.85 -18.57 21.72
CA LEU A 285 14.92 -18.30 22.69
C LEU A 285 15.70 -17.05 22.30
N THR A 286 15.92 -16.88 21.00
CA THR A 286 16.67 -15.75 20.47
C THR A 286 15.78 -14.62 19.96
N GLN A 287 14.45 -14.82 19.95
CA GLN A 287 13.46 -13.92 19.35
C GLN A 287 13.84 -13.55 17.90
N THR A 288 14.35 -14.54 17.16
CA THR A 288 14.80 -14.37 15.78
C THR A 288 13.72 -14.87 14.83
N ILE A 289 13.34 -14.04 13.87
CA ILE A 289 12.54 -14.45 12.72
C ILE A 289 13.47 -14.65 11.52
N ARG A 290 13.46 -15.84 10.93
CA ARG A 290 14.13 -16.13 9.65
C ARG A 290 13.10 -16.21 8.56
N LEU A 291 13.41 -15.65 7.40
CA LEU A 291 12.49 -15.50 6.30
C LEU A 291 13.14 -15.85 4.98
N LEU A 292 12.53 -16.78 4.24
CA LEU A 292 13.00 -17.16 2.91
C LEU A 292 12.56 -16.12 1.89
N TYR A 293 13.52 -15.41 1.29
CA TYR A 293 13.30 -14.51 0.16
C TYR A 293 14.54 -14.45 -0.75
N PRO A 294 14.40 -14.53 -2.09
CA PRO A 294 13.14 -14.63 -2.84
C PRO A 294 12.42 -15.97 -2.61
N ARG A 295 11.09 -15.95 -2.73
CA ARG A 295 10.28 -17.15 -2.58
C ARG A 295 10.40 -18.03 -3.82
N PRO A 296 10.61 -19.36 -3.67
CA PRO A 296 10.66 -20.27 -4.81
C PRO A 296 9.35 -20.25 -5.62
N ASP A 297 9.45 -20.42 -6.93
CA ASP A 297 8.29 -20.55 -7.80
C ASP A 297 7.41 -21.74 -7.38
N GLY A 298 6.10 -21.58 -7.52
CA GLY A 298 5.12 -22.58 -7.07
C GLY A 298 4.91 -22.64 -5.54
N SER A 299 5.64 -21.84 -4.74
CA SER A 299 5.42 -21.73 -3.30
C SER A 299 4.38 -20.65 -2.90
N TRP A 300 3.79 -19.97 -3.89
CA TRP A 300 2.81 -18.88 -3.77
C TRP A 300 1.84 -18.92 -4.97
N ALA A 301 0.89 -17.97 -5.07
CA ALA A 301 -0.20 -17.93 -6.06
C ALA A 301 -1.19 -19.12 -6.01
N ASP A 302 -1.41 -19.71 -4.84
CA ASP A 302 -2.48 -20.71 -4.65
C ASP A 302 -3.86 -20.01 -4.61
N GLU A 303 -4.67 -20.25 -5.63
CA GLU A 303 -5.98 -19.62 -5.79
C GLU A 303 -7.06 -20.25 -4.89
N LYS A 304 -6.79 -21.39 -4.26
CA LYS A 304 -7.76 -22.08 -3.40
C LYS A 304 -8.33 -21.18 -2.29
N PRO A 305 -9.58 -21.42 -1.88
CA PRO A 305 -10.19 -20.69 -0.76
C PRO A 305 -9.50 -21.03 0.57
N LEU A 306 -9.70 -20.18 1.58
CA LEU A 306 -9.30 -20.47 2.95
C LEU A 306 -9.88 -21.84 3.39
N GLY A 307 -9.05 -22.60 4.11
CA GLY A 307 -9.31 -23.96 4.55
C GLY A 307 -8.90 -25.07 3.58
N GLN A 308 -8.51 -24.72 2.34
CA GLN A 308 -7.95 -25.67 1.37
C GLN A 308 -6.47 -25.39 1.04
N LEU A 309 -5.92 -24.29 1.56
CA LEU A 309 -4.53 -23.89 1.39
C LEU A 309 -3.60 -24.77 2.22
N ARG A 310 -2.38 -25.03 1.72
CA ARG A 310 -1.32 -25.63 2.52
C ARG A 310 -0.95 -24.72 3.71
N ALA A 311 -0.73 -23.44 3.43
CA ALA A 311 -0.54 -22.38 4.41
C ALA A 311 -1.11 -21.07 3.84
N VAL A 312 -1.50 -20.11 4.69
CA VAL A 312 -2.08 -18.83 4.23
C VAL A 312 -1.10 -18.07 3.33
N SER A 313 0.21 -18.18 3.59
CA SER A 313 1.25 -17.56 2.77
C SER A 313 1.31 -18.06 1.33
N THR A 314 0.80 -19.27 1.02
CA THR A 314 0.76 -19.76 -0.36
C THR A 314 -0.24 -19.00 -1.22
N LYS A 315 -1.19 -18.27 -0.62
CA LYS A 315 -2.17 -17.45 -1.35
C LYS A 315 -1.62 -16.08 -1.82
N GLY A 316 -0.39 -15.72 -1.43
CA GLY A 316 0.21 -14.44 -1.83
C GLY A 316 0.24 -14.28 -3.35
N SER A 317 -0.09 -13.09 -3.85
CA SER A 317 -0.14 -12.76 -5.29
C SER A 317 1.24 -12.54 -5.91
N SER A 318 2.29 -12.44 -5.09
CA SER A 318 3.68 -12.34 -5.50
C SER A 318 4.59 -13.02 -4.48
N ALA A 319 5.82 -13.34 -4.89
CA ALA A 319 6.88 -13.82 -4.00
C ALA A 319 7.07 -12.91 -2.77
N LEU A 320 6.97 -11.60 -2.97
CA LEU A 320 7.15 -10.60 -1.94
C LEU A 320 5.97 -10.52 -0.98
N GLN A 321 4.73 -10.58 -1.49
CA GLN A 321 3.55 -10.64 -0.64
C GLN A 321 3.52 -11.95 0.16
N ALA A 322 3.91 -13.08 -0.44
CA ALA A 322 4.03 -14.36 0.26
C ALA A 322 5.07 -14.31 1.40
N ALA A 323 6.19 -13.62 1.19
CA ALA A 323 7.17 -13.36 2.24
C ALA A 323 6.59 -12.46 3.35
N ALA A 324 5.87 -11.39 3.02
CA ALA A 324 5.20 -10.53 4.00
C ALA A 324 4.12 -11.29 4.82
N ILE A 325 3.35 -12.18 4.19
CA ILE A 325 2.38 -13.04 4.89
C ILE A 325 3.12 -14.00 5.82
N THR A 326 4.26 -14.55 5.38
CA THR A 326 5.10 -15.41 6.21
C THR A 326 5.68 -14.63 7.40
N LEU A 327 6.11 -13.38 7.23
CA LEU A 327 6.54 -12.52 8.35
C LEU A 327 5.45 -12.39 9.41
N VAL A 328 4.22 -12.11 9.00
CA VAL A 328 3.10 -11.97 9.95
C VAL A 328 2.78 -13.29 10.64
N HIS A 329 2.93 -14.43 9.94
CA HIS A 329 2.82 -15.73 10.57
C HIS A 329 3.90 -15.93 11.65
N GLU A 330 5.18 -15.74 11.32
CA GLU A 330 6.26 -15.97 12.29
C GLU A 330 6.21 -14.96 13.45
N PHE A 331 5.77 -13.73 13.19
CA PHE A 331 5.45 -12.76 14.24
C PHE A 331 4.25 -13.19 15.09
N GLY A 332 3.30 -13.94 14.54
CA GLY A 332 2.23 -14.57 15.31
C GLY A 332 2.76 -15.49 16.40
N HIS A 333 3.85 -16.23 16.15
CA HIS A 333 4.52 -17.03 17.17
C HIS A 333 5.14 -16.16 18.24
N HIS A 334 5.84 -15.09 17.86
CA HIS A 334 6.40 -14.12 18.79
C HIS A 334 5.32 -13.49 19.69
N LEU A 335 4.22 -13.05 19.09
CA LEU A 335 3.07 -12.47 19.78
C LEU A 335 2.44 -13.46 20.75
N TYR A 336 2.22 -14.71 20.31
CA TYR A 336 1.61 -15.75 21.15
C TYR A 336 2.46 -16.06 22.38
N GLU A 337 3.77 -16.21 22.21
CA GLU A 337 4.69 -16.46 23.32
C GLU A 337 4.70 -15.30 24.33
N ALA A 338 4.65 -14.05 23.86
CA ALA A 338 4.62 -12.88 24.74
C ALA A 338 3.28 -12.71 25.49
N MET A 339 2.17 -13.23 24.95
CA MET A 339 0.83 -13.13 25.56
C MET A 339 0.41 -14.37 26.37
N ARG A 340 1.30 -15.33 26.54
CA ARG A 340 0.95 -16.70 26.96
C ARG A 340 0.14 -16.75 28.27
N GLU A 341 0.50 -15.95 29.27
CA GLU A 341 -0.19 -15.98 30.57
C GLU A 341 -1.60 -15.34 30.54
N GLU A 342 -1.83 -14.34 29.68
CA GLU A 342 -3.01 -13.49 29.75
C GLU A 342 -4.14 -13.95 28.82
N THR A 343 -3.81 -14.67 27.74
CA THR A 343 -4.76 -14.93 26.64
C THR A 343 -4.82 -16.39 26.17
N GLU A 344 -3.94 -17.26 26.65
CA GLU A 344 -3.82 -18.67 26.20
C GLU A 344 -5.12 -19.45 26.40
N ASN A 345 -5.82 -19.27 27.52
CA ASN A 345 -7.06 -20.00 27.82
C ASN A 345 -8.17 -19.73 26.79
N ARG A 346 -8.34 -18.48 26.34
CA ARG A 346 -9.38 -18.11 25.38
C ARG A 346 -9.04 -18.56 23.96
N LEU A 347 -7.78 -18.38 23.56
CA LEU A 347 -7.28 -18.83 22.25
C LEU A 347 -7.34 -20.36 22.14
N PHE A 348 -6.92 -21.06 23.20
CA PHE A 348 -6.99 -22.51 23.27
C PHE A 348 -8.42 -23.02 23.23
N ALA A 349 -9.35 -22.42 23.99
CA ALA A 349 -10.76 -22.79 23.93
C ALA A 349 -11.34 -22.63 22.51
N ARG A 350 -11.02 -21.54 21.82
CA ARG A 350 -11.45 -21.35 20.42
C ARG A 350 -10.81 -22.38 19.50
N TYR A 351 -9.52 -22.66 19.64
CA TYR A 351 -8.82 -23.69 18.85
C TYR A 351 -9.48 -25.08 19.01
N ILE A 352 -9.85 -25.48 20.23
CA ILE A 352 -10.56 -26.73 20.47
C ILE A 352 -11.92 -26.76 19.76
N GLN A 353 -12.64 -25.65 19.73
CA GLN A 353 -13.89 -25.54 18.97
C GLN A 353 -13.65 -25.67 17.46
N VAL A 354 -12.67 -24.94 16.91
CA VAL A 354 -12.28 -25.04 15.49
C VAL A 354 -11.88 -26.46 15.12
N LYS A 355 -11.16 -27.16 16.00
CA LYS A 355 -10.76 -28.56 15.83
C LYS A 355 -11.96 -29.50 15.75
N LYS A 356 -12.99 -29.29 16.59
CA LYS A 356 -14.25 -30.06 16.53
C LYS A 356 -15.03 -29.78 15.25
N GLU A 357 -15.03 -28.54 14.80
CA GLU A 357 -15.72 -28.11 13.57
C GLU A 357 -14.97 -28.53 12.29
N GLY A 358 -13.68 -28.85 12.38
CA GLY A 358 -12.81 -29.13 11.22
C GLY A 358 -12.52 -27.91 10.35
N ARG A 359 -12.81 -26.69 10.83
CA ARG A 359 -12.80 -25.43 10.07
C ARG A 359 -11.49 -24.64 10.22
N PHE A 360 -10.38 -25.26 9.89
CA PHE A 360 -9.07 -24.60 9.92
C PHE A 360 -8.87 -23.66 8.72
N VAL A 361 -8.20 -22.53 8.91
CA VAL A 361 -7.94 -21.55 7.84
C VAL A 361 -6.94 -22.04 6.78
N SER A 362 -6.13 -23.05 7.13
CA SER A 362 -5.19 -23.76 6.25
C SER A 362 -4.91 -25.16 6.79
N LEU A 363 -4.17 -25.99 6.05
CA LEU A 363 -3.68 -27.28 6.53
C LEU A 363 -2.67 -27.11 7.67
N ARG A 364 -1.74 -26.14 7.56
CA ARG A 364 -0.75 -25.83 8.60
C ARG A 364 -1.39 -25.44 9.93
N ALA A 365 -2.53 -24.74 9.90
CA ALA A 365 -3.28 -24.37 11.11
C ALA A 365 -3.77 -25.57 11.95
N ARG A 366 -3.68 -26.81 11.44
CA ARG A 366 -4.06 -28.03 12.17
C ARG A 366 -2.99 -28.51 13.14
N ASP A 367 -1.76 -28.02 12.99
CA ASP A 367 -0.58 -28.57 13.66
C ASP A 367 -0.45 -28.13 15.13
N GLY A 368 -1.33 -27.22 15.60
CA GLY A 368 -1.41 -26.80 16.99
C GLY A 368 -2.10 -25.46 17.17
N VAL A 369 -2.35 -25.07 18.42
CA VAL A 369 -2.95 -23.76 18.75
C VAL A 369 -2.08 -22.59 18.28
N LEU A 370 -0.76 -22.75 18.39
CA LEU A 370 0.24 -21.77 17.96
C LEU A 370 0.19 -21.54 16.45
N GLU A 371 0.28 -22.62 15.66
CA GLU A 371 0.17 -22.59 14.20
C GLU A 371 -1.21 -22.09 13.74
N TRP A 372 -2.29 -22.50 14.43
CA TRP A 372 -3.63 -21.99 14.18
C TRP A 372 -3.72 -20.48 14.39
N PHE A 373 -3.17 -19.97 15.49
CA PHE A 373 -3.18 -18.54 15.80
C PHE A 373 -2.39 -17.74 14.77
N SER A 374 -1.17 -18.18 14.46
CA SER A 374 -0.27 -17.53 13.50
C SER A 374 -0.85 -17.50 12.08
N GLU A 375 -1.44 -18.61 11.61
CA GLU A 375 -2.15 -18.65 10.33
C GLU A 375 -3.41 -17.77 10.34
N SER A 376 -4.15 -17.74 11.46
CA SER A 376 -5.34 -16.89 11.61
C SER A 376 -5.00 -15.40 11.63
N LEU A 377 -3.89 -15.02 12.26
CA LEU A 377 -3.37 -13.65 12.27
C LEU A 377 -2.99 -13.21 10.85
N ALA A 378 -2.26 -14.06 10.12
CA ALA A 378 -1.92 -13.83 8.73
C ALA A 378 -3.16 -13.67 7.84
N ALA A 379 -4.17 -14.55 8.01
CA ALA A 379 -5.43 -14.46 7.28
C ALA A 379 -6.21 -13.18 7.62
N HIS A 380 -6.23 -12.78 8.89
CA HIS A 380 -6.84 -11.53 9.34
C HIS A 380 -6.19 -10.31 8.69
N ARG A 381 -4.85 -10.30 8.59
CA ARG A 381 -4.08 -9.18 8.06
C ARG A 381 -4.21 -9.00 6.55
N PHE A 382 -4.16 -10.08 5.77
CA PHE A 382 -4.08 -10.00 4.31
C PHE A 382 -5.39 -10.35 3.58
N PHE A 383 -6.27 -11.12 4.24
CA PHE A 383 -7.50 -11.66 3.67
C PHE A 383 -8.71 -11.41 4.59
N ARG A 384 -8.73 -10.27 5.30
CA ARG A 384 -9.71 -9.92 6.35
C ARG A 384 -11.17 -10.23 5.98
N ARG A 385 -11.59 -9.83 4.78
CA ARG A 385 -12.97 -10.01 4.32
C ARG A 385 -13.33 -11.48 4.17
N ASP A 386 -12.46 -12.26 3.54
CA ASP A 386 -12.68 -13.67 3.27
C ASP A 386 -12.53 -14.47 4.56
N PHE A 387 -11.59 -14.09 5.42
CA PHE A 387 -11.43 -14.68 6.74
C PHE A 387 -12.64 -14.44 7.65
N ARG A 388 -13.20 -13.24 7.68
CA ARG A 388 -14.43 -12.93 8.44
C ARG A 388 -15.63 -13.76 7.95
N LYS A 389 -15.74 -14.02 6.65
CA LYS A 389 -16.77 -14.90 6.09
C LYS A 389 -16.51 -16.37 6.44
N PHE A 390 -15.24 -16.79 6.39
CA PHE A 390 -14.83 -18.15 6.65
C PHE A 390 -14.96 -18.54 8.14
N ASP A 391 -14.54 -17.67 9.05
CA ASP A 391 -14.63 -17.89 10.49
C ASP A 391 -14.80 -16.54 11.23
N PRO A 392 -16.04 -16.05 11.38
CA PRO A 392 -16.32 -14.76 12.01
C PRO A 392 -15.92 -14.74 13.49
N ALA A 393 -16.05 -15.87 14.20
CA ALA A 393 -15.74 -15.97 15.62
C ALA A 393 -14.23 -15.85 15.86
N THR A 394 -13.41 -16.58 15.10
CA THR A 394 -11.95 -16.44 15.20
C THR A 394 -11.51 -15.07 14.73
N SER A 395 -12.09 -14.53 13.64
CA SER A 395 -11.79 -13.16 13.19
C SER A 395 -12.08 -12.11 14.26
N ALA A 396 -13.15 -12.26 15.05
CA ALA A 396 -13.47 -11.34 16.14
C ALA A 396 -12.48 -11.45 17.30
N ILE A 397 -12.05 -12.67 17.64
CA ILE A 397 -11.05 -12.91 18.68
C ILE A 397 -9.70 -12.29 18.29
N ILE A 398 -9.22 -12.51 17.07
CA ILE A 398 -7.96 -11.88 16.59
C ILE A 398 -8.07 -10.35 16.64
N GLN A 399 -9.22 -9.79 16.25
CA GLN A 399 -9.44 -8.35 16.32
C GLN A 399 -9.38 -7.80 17.76
N ASP A 400 -9.98 -8.51 18.72
CA ASP A 400 -9.96 -8.14 20.14
C ASP A 400 -8.55 -8.24 20.73
N VAL A 401 -7.79 -9.29 20.38
CA VAL A 401 -6.37 -9.41 20.76
C VAL A 401 -5.57 -8.20 20.26
N LEU A 402 -5.65 -7.88 18.97
CA LEU A 402 -4.95 -6.73 18.40
C LEU A 402 -5.40 -5.40 19.02
N ALA A 403 -6.67 -5.27 19.39
CA ALA A 403 -7.19 -4.05 20.02
C ALA A 403 -6.64 -3.83 21.43
N ARG A 404 -6.37 -4.90 22.20
CA ARG A 404 -5.82 -4.81 23.55
C ARG A 404 -4.33 -4.47 23.57
N LEU A 405 -3.61 -4.89 22.55
CA LEU A 405 -2.16 -4.68 22.44
C LEU A 405 -1.80 -3.33 21.81
N ARG A 406 -2.74 -2.67 21.13
CA ARG A 406 -2.58 -1.32 20.57
C ARG A 406 -2.61 -0.27 21.66
#